data_AF-A0A183CK39-F1
#
_entry.id   AF-A0A183CK39-F1
#
_cell.length_a   1.000
_cell.length_b   1.000
_cell.length_c   1.000
_cell.angle_alpha   90.00
_cell.angle_beta   90.00
_cell.angle_gamma   90.00
#
_symmetry.space_group_name_H-M   'P 1'
#
loop_
_entity.id
_entity.type
_entity.pdbx_description
1 polymer ?
#
loop_
_entity_poly.entity_id
_entity_poly.type
_entity_poly.pdbx_seq_one_letter_code
_entity_poly.pdbx_strand_id
1 'polypeptide(L)'
;MSDNVSDEEQQQQMKEISICAAVWLKVFAFLDPVELGLKLALISDRLDFLVDEHFKSRKWSLNSLQIRRAIKGKNGAHIVNELSGEQLPIPQGPLPNQVIDFKWIGIRSISLLKS
;
A
#
# COMPACT_ATOMS: atom_id res chain seq x y z
N MET A 1 -17.31 -22.77 34.80
CA MET A 1 -15.93 -22.43 34.38
C MET A 1 -16.00 -22.22 32.88
N SER A 2 -15.61 -21.05 32.41
CA SER A 2 -15.72 -20.66 31.00
C SER A 2 -14.40 -21.00 30.33
N ASP A 3 -14.42 -21.91 29.37
CA ASP A 3 -13.28 -22.25 28.53
C ASP A 3 -13.00 -21.06 27.61
N ASN A 4 -12.10 -20.19 28.04
CA ASN A 4 -11.54 -19.16 27.17
C ASN A 4 -10.64 -19.88 26.17
N VAL A 5 -11.18 -20.16 24.98
CA VAL A 5 -10.40 -20.50 23.78
C VAL A 5 -9.34 -19.42 23.61
N SER A 6 -8.09 -19.82 23.74
CA SER A 6 -6.91 -18.96 23.78
C SER A 6 -6.80 -18.12 22.51
N ASP A 7 -6.64 -16.80 22.65
CA ASP A 7 -6.32 -15.86 21.57
C ASP A 7 -5.10 -16.31 20.72
N GLU A 8 -4.25 -17.16 21.29
CA GLU A 8 -3.06 -17.71 20.64
C GLU A 8 -3.44 -18.67 19.49
N GLU A 9 -4.51 -19.46 19.62
CA GLU A 9 -4.96 -20.38 18.57
C GLU A 9 -5.54 -19.62 17.36
N GLN A 10 -6.24 -18.50 17.60
CA GLN A 10 -6.72 -17.61 16.55
C GLN A 10 -5.56 -16.89 15.84
N GLN A 11 -4.54 -16.44 16.59
CA GLN A 11 -3.33 -15.85 16.00
C GLN A 11 -2.50 -16.87 15.21
N GLN A 12 -2.53 -18.15 15.60
CA GLN A 12 -1.86 -19.22 14.87
C GLN A 12 -2.63 -19.64 13.61
N GLN A 13 -3.96 -19.60 13.63
CA GLN A 13 -4.79 -19.80 12.44
C GLN A 13 -4.68 -18.63 11.44
N MET A 14 -4.48 -17.38 11.91
CA MET A 14 -4.17 -16.24 11.02
C MET A 14 -2.84 -16.43 10.27
N LYS A 15 -1.90 -17.24 10.78
CA LYS A 15 -0.60 -17.50 10.13
C LYS A 15 -0.70 -18.38 8.88
N GLU A 16 -1.79 -19.09 8.64
CA GLU A 16 -1.84 -20.09 7.56
C GLU A 16 -3.12 -20.06 6.71
N ILE A 17 -3.55 -18.88 6.26
CA ILE A 17 -4.28 -18.86 4.98
C ILE A 17 -3.23 -19.11 3.87
N SER A 18 -2.92 -20.38 3.64
CA SER A 18 -1.96 -20.86 2.64
C SER A 18 -2.57 -20.80 1.23
N ILE A 19 -2.89 -19.59 0.77
CA ILE A 19 -3.26 -19.35 -0.63
C ILE A 19 -1.99 -19.41 -1.45
N CYS A 20 -1.97 -20.21 -2.52
CA CYS A 20 -0.83 -20.32 -3.44
C CYS A 20 -0.39 -18.94 -3.98
N ALA A 21 0.93 -18.73 -4.13
CA ALA A 21 1.50 -17.50 -4.69
C ALA A 21 0.88 -17.13 -6.05
N ALA A 22 0.67 -18.11 -6.94
CA ALA A 22 0.04 -17.87 -8.24
C ALA A 22 -1.40 -17.37 -8.13
N VAL A 23 -2.13 -17.71 -7.07
CA VAL A 23 -3.48 -17.19 -6.83
C VAL A 23 -3.40 -15.74 -6.34
N TRP A 24 -2.46 -15.42 -5.43
CA TRP A 24 -2.22 -14.03 -5.00
C TRP A 24 -1.86 -13.12 -6.17
N LEU A 25 -0.95 -13.53 -7.05
CA LEU A 25 -0.55 -12.75 -8.23
C LEU A 25 -1.75 -12.47 -9.16
N LYS A 26 -2.67 -13.43 -9.30
CA LYS A 26 -3.92 -13.22 -10.05
C LYS A 26 -4.84 -12.21 -9.37
N VAL A 27 -4.98 -12.25 -8.05
CA VAL A 27 -5.78 -11.28 -7.29
C VAL A 27 -5.19 -9.88 -7.41
N PHE A 28 -3.86 -9.75 -7.32
CA PHE A 28 -3.16 -8.47 -7.48
C PHE A 28 -3.32 -7.86 -8.87
N ALA A 29 -3.73 -8.62 -9.89
CA ALA A 29 -4.01 -8.05 -11.21
C ALA A 29 -5.20 -7.06 -11.18
N PHE A 30 -6.12 -7.22 -10.24
CA PHE A 30 -7.35 -6.42 -10.10
C PHE A 30 -7.21 -5.22 -9.16
N LEU A 31 -6.13 -5.14 -8.39
CA LEU A 31 -5.92 -4.09 -7.40
C LEU A 31 -5.11 -2.94 -7.98
N ASP A 32 -5.35 -1.75 -7.44
CA ASP A 32 -4.60 -0.57 -7.78
C ASP A 32 -3.13 -0.71 -7.34
N PRO A 33 -2.13 -0.28 -8.15
CA PRO A 33 -0.73 -0.46 -7.82
C PRO A 33 -0.32 0.28 -6.54
N VAL A 34 -0.93 1.43 -6.27
CA VAL A 34 -0.65 2.22 -5.06
C VAL A 34 -1.15 1.48 -3.84
N GLU A 35 -2.33 0.86 -3.89
CA GLU A 35 -2.87 0.07 -2.78
C GLU A 35 -2.05 -1.19 -2.51
N LEU A 36 -1.60 -1.88 -3.56
CA LEU A 36 -0.72 -3.04 -3.43
C LEU A 36 0.58 -2.69 -2.68
N GLY A 37 1.27 -1.64 -3.12
CA GLY A 37 2.58 -1.27 -2.57
C GLY A 37 2.51 -0.59 -1.20
N LEU A 38 1.46 0.20 -0.93
CA LEU A 38 1.40 1.03 0.28
C LEU A 38 0.49 0.49 1.38
N LYS A 39 -0.37 -0.49 1.07
CA LYS A 39 -1.21 -1.16 2.08
C LYS A 39 -0.84 -2.62 2.20
N LEU A 40 -0.93 -3.36 1.10
CA LEU A 40 -0.86 -4.82 1.12
C LEU A 40 0.56 -5.36 1.40
N ALA A 41 1.59 -4.77 0.79
CA ALA A 41 2.98 -5.16 1.05
C ALA A 41 3.37 -5.00 2.53
N LEU A 42 2.85 -3.96 3.20
CA LEU A 42 3.19 -3.65 4.59
C LEU A 42 2.57 -4.58 5.63
N ILE A 43 1.64 -5.46 5.23
CA ILE A 43 0.92 -6.35 6.16
C ILE A 43 1.82 -7.51 6.63
N SER A 44 2.69 -8.04 5.76
CA SER A 44 3.58 -9.15 6.12
C SER A 44 4.73 -9.30 5.13
N ASP A 45 5.86 -9.85 5.58
CA ASP A 45 7.03 -10.14 4.75
C ASP A 45 6.70 -11.03 3.53
N ARG A 46 5.74 -11.95 3.69
CA ARG A 46 5.29 -12.81 2.59
C ARG A 46 4.58 -12.01 1.50
N LEU A 47 3.72 -11.06 1.91
CA LEU A 47 3.00 -10.20 0.98
C LEU A 47 3.94 -9.19 0.33
N ASP A 48 4.89 -8.65 1.08
CA ASP A 48 5.95 -7.78 0.55
C ASP A 48 6.70 -8.44 -0.61
N PHE A 49 7.17 -9.68 -0.41
CA PHE A 49 7.84 -10.46 -1.45
C PHE A 49 6.94 -10.69 -2.68
N LEU A 50 5.68 -11.07 -2.47
CA LEU A 50 4.75 -11.33 -3.58
C LEU A 50 4.36 -10.06 -4.35
N VAL A 51 4.22 -8.93 -3.65
CA VAL A 51 3.95 -7.63 -4.28
C VAL A 51 5.15 -7.16 -5.09
N ASP A 52 6.38 -7.35 -4.57
CA ASP A 52 7.61 -7.06 -5.31
C ASP A 52 7.74 -7.94 -6.57
N GLU A 53 7.46 -9.24 -6.48
CA GLU A 53 7.45 -10.15 -7.63
C GLU A 53 6.38 -9.74 -8.67
N HIS A 54 5.18 -9.37 -8.20
CA HIS A 54 4.12 -8.85 -9.07
C HIS A 54 4.52 -7.55 -9.77
N PHE A 55 5.18 -6.64 -9.05
CA PHE A 55 5.67 -5.40 -9.61
C PHE A 55 6.79 -5.59 -10.64
N LYS A 56 7.65 -6.61 -10.46
CA LYS A 56 8.72 -6.97 -11.41
C LYS A 56 8.24 -7.77 -12.62
N SER A 57 7.04 -8.32 -12.60
CA SER A 57 6.53 -9.17 -13.67
C SER A 57 5.60 -8.46 -14.65
N ARG A 58 5.09 -7.27 -14.33
CA ARG A 58 4.24 -6.49 -15.24
C ARG A 58 4.62 -5.02 -15.33
N LYS A 59 4.25 -4.44 -16.47
CA LYS A 59 4.30 -3.00 -16.70
C LYS A 59 3.13 -2.29 -16.01
N TRP A 60 3.38 -1.11 -15.46
CA TRP A 60 2.40 -0.33 -14.70
C TRP A 60 2.28 1.10 -15.21
N SER A 61 1.05 1.63 -15.24
CA SER A 61 0.81 3.06 -15.33
C SER A 61 0.45 3.57 -13.95
N LEU A 62 1.19 4.54 -13.43
CA LEU A 62 0.84 5.28 -12.22
C LEU A 62 -0.07 6.48 -12.54
N ASN A 63 -0.19 6.86 -13.82
CA ASN A 63 -1.00 7.98 -14.31
C ASN A 63 -0.77 9.29 -13.52
N SER A 64 -1.59 9.59 -12.50
CA SER A 64 -1.48 10.80 -11.67
C SER A 64 -1.09 10.47 -10.23
N LEU A 65 -0.11 11.20 -9.69
CA LEU A 65 0.28 11.10 -8.28
C LEU A 65 0.16 12.46 -7.59
N GLN A 66 -0.67 12.54 -6.55
CA GLN A 66 -0.79 13.73 -5.73
C GLN A 66 -0.09 13.53 -4.39
N ILE A 67 0.84 14.42 -4.05
CA ILE A 67 1.50 14.46 -2.75
C ILE A 67 1.03 15.71 -2.01
N ARG A 68 0.51 15.53 -0.79
CA ARG A 68 0.13 16.64 0.10
C ARG A 68 1.15 16.80 1.20
N ARG A 69 1.57 18.04 1.45
CA ARG A 69 2.50 18.39 2.52
C ARG A 69 1.84 19.41 3.45
N ALA A 70 1.87 19.16 4.76
CA ALA A 70 1.43 20.15 5.74
C ALA A 70 2.40 21.33 5.78
N ILE A 71 1.87 22.56 5.79
CA ILE A 71 2.68 23.80 5.85
C ILE A 71 3.27 24.01 7.26
N LYS A 72 2.64 23.47 8.31
CA LYS A 72 3.04 23.64 9.71
C LYS A 72 2.79 22.35 10.50
N GLY A 73 3.74 21.97 11.37
CA GLY A 73 3.62 20.82 12.27
C GLY A 73 4.48 19.60 11.87
N LYS A 74 4.44 18.54 12.69
CA LYS A 74 5.21 17.29 12.51
C LYS A 74 4.66 16.37 11.41
N ASN A 75 3.50 16.69 10.82
CA ASN A 75 2.90 15.83 9.81
C ASN A 75 3.70 15.94 8.51
N GLY A 76 4.36 14.85 8.12
CA GLY A 76 5.18 14.76 6.91
C GLY A 76 4.38 14.89 5.62
N ALA A 77 5.04 14.68 4.47
CA ALA A 77 4.34 14.57 3.20
C ALA A 77 3.61 13.22 3.09
N HIS A 78 2.43 13.21 2.46
CA HIS A 78 1.59 12.03 2.28
C HIS A 78 1.17 11.94 0.81
N ILE A 79 1.06 10.74 0.28
CA ILE A 79 0.44 10.47 -1.02
C ILE A 79 -1.07 10.46 -0.83
N VAL A 80 -1.80 11.06 -1.76
CA VAL A 80 -3.25 10.99 -1.79
C VAL A 80 -3.66 10.04 -2.88
N ASN A 81 -4.39 9.00 -2.49
CA ASN A 81 -5.10 8.16 -3.45
C ASN A 81 -6.31 8.96 -3.96
N GLU A 82 -6.32 9.33 -5.25
CA GLU A 82 -7.41 10.14 -5.83
C GLU A 82 -8.75 9.38 -5.90
N LEU A 83 -8.71 8.04 -5.93
CA LEU A 83 -9.91 7.19 -5.98
C LEU A 83 -10.56 7.03 -4.59
N SER A 84 -9.75 6.77 -3.57
CA SER A 84 -10.26 6.51 -2.20
C SER A 84 -10.24 7.74 -1.28
N GLY A 85 -9.52 8.80 -1.65
CA GLY A 85 -9.29 9.99 -0.81
C GLY A 85 -8.35 9.74 0.38
N GLU A 86 -7.83 8.52 0.51
CA GLU A 86 -6.96 8.10 1.61
C GLU A 86 -5.58 8.74 1.51
N GLN A 87 -5.00 9.03 2.68
CA GLN A 87 -3.64 9.57 2.79
C GLN A 87 -2.68 8.45 3.19
N LEU A 88 -1.73 8.16 2.31
CA LEU A 88 -0.75 7.11 2.46
C LEU A 88 0.63 7.73 2.76
N PRO A 89 1.49 7.05 3.56
CA PRO A 89 2.84 7.54 3.82
C PRO A 89 3.67 7.59 2.52
N ILE A 90 4.68 8.47 2.48
CA ILE A 90 5.67 8.47 1.40
C ILE A 90 6.55 7.22 1.56
N PRO A 91 6.61 6.33 0.55
CA PRO A 91 7.49 5.18 0.60
C PRO A 91 8.95 5.64 0.67
N GLN A 92 9.74 4.97 1.51
CA GLN A 92 11.18 5.25 1.67
C GLN A 92 12.04 4.46 0.67
N GLY A 93 11.47 3.47 0.01
CA GLY A 93 12.11 2.66 -1.03
C GLY A 93 11.95 3.27 -2.43
N PRO A 94 12.74 2.78 -3.40
CA PRO A 94 12.59 3.18 -4.80
C PRO A 94 11.21 2.76 -5.34
N LEU A 95 10.70 3.52 -6.30
CA LEU A 95 9.52 3.12 -7.06
C LEU A 95 9.82 1.86 -7.88
N PRO A 96 8.81 1.04 -8.19
CA PRO A 96 9.00 -0.16 -8.99
C PRO A 96 9.64 0.11 -10.36
N ASN A 97 10.57 -0.74 -10.77
CA ASN A 97 11.36 -0.57 -12.01
C ASN A 97 10.54 -0.69 -13.31
N GLN A 98 9.26 -1.08 -13.24
CA GLN A 98 8.39 -1.34 -14.40
C GLN A 98 7.23 -0.34 -14.55
N VAL A 99 7.35 0.84 -13.97
CA VAL A 99 6.43 1.95 -14.28
C VAL A 99 6.71 2.45 -15.71
N ILE A 100 5.79 2.20 -16.63
CA ILE A 100 5.89 2.56 -18.05
C ILE A 100 5.15 3.84 -18.42
N ASP A 101 4.24 4.29 -17.57
CA ASP A 101 3.42 5.45 -17.86
C ASP A 101 3.13 6.25 -16.59
N PHE A 102 3.35 7.56 -16.72
CA PHE A 102 3.30 8.51 -15.63
C PHE A 102 3.05 9.90 -16.19
N LYS A 103 1.84 10.40 -15.96
CA LYS A 103 1.33 11.61 -16.59
C LYS A 103 1.74 12.87 -15.83
N TRP A 104 1.59 12.90 -14.50
CA TRP A 104 2.00 14.05 -13.69
C TRP A 104 2.14 13.73 -12.19
N ILE A 105 3.04 14.48 -11.53
CA ILE A 105 3.08 14.63 -10.06
C ILE A 105 2.63 16.03 -9.71
N GLY A 106 1.71 16.16 -8.77
CA GLY A 106 1.45 17.44 -8.13
C GLY A 106 1.76 17.38 -6.65
N ILE A 107 2.62 18.29 -6.22
CA ILE A 107 2.91 18.52 -4.81
C ILE A 107 2.10 19.74 -4.38
N ARG A 108 1.19 19.55 -3.43
CA ARG A 108 0.36 20.63 -2.89
C ARG A 108 0.61 20.81 -1.40
N SER A 109 0.85 22.05 -1.01
CA SER A 109 0.92 22.45 0.39
C SER A 109 -0.49 22.70 0.94
N ILE A 110 -0.82 22.13 2.09
CA ILE A 110 -2.10 22.36 2.77
C ILE A 110 -1.90 23.20 4.03
N SER A 111 -2.64 24.32 4.10
CA SER A 111 -2.75 25.17 5.28
C SER A 111 -3.79 24.57 6.22
N LEU A 112 -3.38 23.99 7.35
CA LEU A 112 -4.31 23.69 8.44
C LEU A 112 -4.61 25.00 9.16
N LEU A 113 -5.64 25.72 8.72
CA LEU A 113 -6.27 26.75 9.53
C LEU A 113 -6.97 26.03 10.69
N LYS A 114 -6.38 26.07 11.88
CA LYS A 114 -7.10 25.72 13.11
C LYS A 114 -8.18 26.77 13.32
N SER A 115 -9.45 26.40 13.21
CA SER A 115 -10.59 27.18 13.72
C SER A 115 -10.65 27.06 15.24
#